data_AF-A0AAW2T867-F1
#
_entry.id   AF-A0AAW2T867-F1
#
_cell.length_a   1.000
_cell.length_b   1.000
_cell.length_c   1.000
_cell.angle_alpha   90.00
_cell.angle_beta   90.00
_cell.angle_gamma   90.00
#
_symmetry.space_group_name_H-M   'P 1'
#
loop_
_entity.id
_entity.type
_entity.pdbx_description
1 polymer ?
#
loop_
_entity_poly.entity_id
_entity_poly.type
_entity_poly.pdbx_seq_one_letter_code
_entity_poly.pdbx_strand_id
1 'polypeptide(L)'
;MPSLRRRTLAPEPVSPMPESRKRSKSMQEEEEEDYSDVCCEKCGRASARRSFCYVMNAIADSTSSASVQFLLLCPKAAGSAPLALINKTLQTKIVDFFRIQRCSQSAEKLSPDCRKRRKRNSGLVMAKKRRKLLPFNPTEDPVRRLEQMASLATALTATGTEFSNELTYIAGMAPRSANRAVLERDGMQVISKDDAETLDLCKNMMERGEWPPLMVVFDPREGFTVEADRFIRDLTIITEYVGDVDYLKNRENDDGDSMMTLLTATHPSKSLVICPDKRSNIARFINGINNHIPGGKKKQNVKCVRFNVNGECRVLLIASRDIRKGERLYYDYNGYENEYPTEHFV
;
A
#
# COMPACT_ATOMS: atom_id res chain seq x y z
N MET A 1 27.59 26.78 3.96
CA MET A 1 26.44 26.22 3.22
C MET A 1 26.83 24.84 2.71
N PRO A 2 26.56 23.75 3.44
CA PRO A 2 26.83 22.41 2.94
C PRO A 2 25.67 21.97 2.05
N SER A 3 26.00 21.57 0.82
CA SER A 3 25.08 21.03 -0.18
C SER A 3 24.50 19.69 0.28
N LEU A 4 23.18 19.60 0.42
CA LEU A 4 22.45 18.34 0.58
C LEU A 4 22.55 17.55 -0.73
N ARG A 5 23.25 16.41 -0.70
CA ARG A 5 23.25 15.45 -1.81
C ARG A 5 21.90 14.72 -1.84
N ARG A 6 21.31 14.61 -3.03
CA ARG A 6 20.07 13.85 -3.30
C ARG A 6 20.26 12.39 -2.92
N ARG A 7 19.28 11.81 -2.22
CA ARG A 7 19.34 10.48 -1.60
C ARG A 7 19.03 9.29 -2.51
N THR A 8 18.71 9.51 -3.78
CA THR A 8 18.55 8.42 -4.75
C THR A 8 18.96 8.94 -6.12
N LEU A 9 19.99 8.32 -6.69
CA LEU A 9 20.28 8.46 -8.12
C LEU A 9 19.52 7.35 -8.83
N ALA A 10 18.63 7.74 -9.75
CA ALA A 10 18.07 6.78 -10.70
C ALA A 10 19.23 6.11 -11.46
N PRO A 11 19.14 4.80 -11.77
CA PRO A 11 20.10 4.16 -12.65
C PRO A 11 20.17 4.95 -13.97
N GLU A 12 21.38 5.26 -14.45
CA GLU A 12 21.53 5.90 -15.75
C GLU A 12 20.95 4.98 -16.85
N PRO A 13 20.20 5.53 -17.82
CA PRO A 13 19.78 4.75 -18.97
C PRO A 13 21.04 4.28 -19.72
N VAL A 14 21.12 2.99 -19.99
CA VAL A 14 22.16 2.42 -20.86
C VAL A 14 21.97 3.03 -22.25
N SER A 15 22.74 4.05 -22.56
CA SER A 15 22.78 4.66 -23.89
C SER A 15 23.54 3.74 -24.86
N PRO A 16 22.96 3.33 -26.01
CA PRO A 16 23.71 2.67 -27.06
C PRO A 16 24.69 3.68 -27.70
N MET A 17 25.95 3.28 -27.85
CA MET A 17 26.94 4.04 -28.62
C MET A 17 26.52 4.16 -30.10
N PRO A 18 26.92 5.23 -30.81
CA PRO A 18 26.42 5.52 -32.15
C PRO A 18 27.21 4.77 -33.22
N GLU A 19 26.53 3.94 -34.02
CA GLU A 19 27.07 3.50 -35.30
C GLU A 19 26.57 4.39 -36.46
N SER A 20 27.48 4.55 -37.40
CA SER A 20 27.53 5.56 -38.44
C SER A 20 26.45 5.43 -39.52
N ARG A 21 25.87 6.59 -39.85
CA ARG A 21 25.19 6.99 -41.10
C ARG A 21 25.27 6.00 -42.28
N LYS A 22 24.10 5.58 -42.79
CA LYS A 22 23.75 5.69 -44.22
C LYS A 22 22.27 6.05 -44.40
N ARG A 23 22.04 6.84 -45.44
CA ARG A 23 20.83 7.60 -45.78
C ARG A 23 20.03 6.83 -46.83
N SER A 24 18.74 6.61 -46.62
CA SER A 24 17.77 6.44 -47.72
C SER A 24 16.34 6.66 -47.23
N LYS A 25 15.55 7.30 -48.09
CA LYS A 25 14.14 7.68 -47.95
C LYS A 25 13.23 6.47 -48.21
N SER A 26 12.20 6.26 -47.39
CA SER A 26 10.86 5.88 -47.86
C SER A 26 9.84 5.83 -46.71
N MET A 27 8.68 6.45 -46.98
CA MET A 27 7.30 6.20 -46.55
C MET A 27 6.98 5.75 -45.11
N GLN A 28 6.09 6.54 -44.51
CA GLN A 28 5.29 6.22 -43.33
C GLN A 28 4.37 5.04 -43.62
N GLU A 29 4.52 3.95 -42.88
CA GLU A 29 3.46 3.01 -42.55
C GLU A 29 3.57 2.73 -41.04
N GLU A 30 2.45 2.91 -40.33
CA GLU A 30 2.29 2.60 -38.92
C GLU A 30 2.21 1.08 -38.80
N GLU A 31 3.29 0.41 -38.37
CA GLU A 31 3.23 -0.99 -37.96
C GLU A 31 2.69 -1.05 -36.52
N GLU A 32 1.38 -1.28 -36.40
CA GLU A 32 0.79 -1.90 -35.21
C GLU A 32 1.43 -3.29 -35.05
N GLU A 33 2.39 -3.43 -34.14
CA GLU A 33 2.86 -4.75 -33.70
C GLU A 33 1.73 -5.45 -32.92
N ASP A 34 0.96 -6.26 -33.66
CA ASP A 34 -0.08 -7.14 -33.16
C ASP A 34 0.53 -8.26 -32.29
N TYR A 35 0.67 -8.00 -30.99
CA TYR A 35 1.06 -9.01 -29.99
C TYR A 35 -0.11 -9.97 -29.66
N SER A 36 -0.79 -10.53 -30.67
CA SER A 36 -1.90 -11.45 -30.46
C SER A 36 -1.49 -12.89 -30.14
N ASP A 37 -0.19 -13.23 -30.06
CA ASP A 37 0.23 -14.63 -29.97
C ASP A 37 1.23 -14.95 -28.85
N VAL A 38 0.83 -14.64 -27.61
CA VAL A 38 1.46 -15.23 -26.41
C VAL A 38 0.58 -16.36 -25.90
N CYS A 39 0.94 -17.59 -26.26
CA CYS A 39 0.28 -18.82 -25.82
C CYS A 39 0.90 -19.37 -24.52
N CYS A 40 0.07 -19.94 -23.65
CA CYS A 40 0.55 -20.65 -22.45
C CYS A 40 1.26 -21.97 -22.84
N GLU A 41 2.52 -22.17 -22.42
CA GLU A 41 3.30 -23.38 -22.74
C GLU A 41 2.70 -24.70 -22.24
N LYS A 42 1.74 -24.67 -21.29
CA LYS A 42 1.04 -25.88 -20.81
C LYS A 42 -0.27 -26.19 -21.53
N CYS A 43 -0.93 -25.22 -22.16
CA CYS A 43 -2.24 -25.44 -22.80
C CYS A 43 -2.37 -24.91 -24.23
N GLY A 44 -1.33 -24.26 -24.77
CA GLY A 44 -1.17 -23.95 -26.19
C GLY A 44 -2.25 -23.06 -26.80
N ARG A 45 -2.87 -22.14 -26.05
CA ARG A 45 -3.89 -21.24 -26.60
C ARG A 45 -3.59 -19.76 -26.34
N ALA A 46 -3.75 -18.96 -27.39
CA ALA A 46 -3.86 -17.51 -27.34
C ALA A 46 -5.25 -17.14 -26.82
N SER A 47 -5.33 -16.23 -25.86
CA SER A 47 -6.60 -15.83 -25.23
C SER A 47 -7.05 -14.45 -25.71
N ALA A 48 -8.11 -14.40 -26.50
CA ALA A 48 -8.76 -13.15 -26.94
C ALA A 48 -9.58 -12.43 -25.83
N ARG A 49 -9.38 -12.78 -24.56
CA ARG A 49 -10.03 -12.11 -23.41
C ARG A 49 -9.06 -12.08 -22.24
N ARG A 50 -8.70 -10.86 -21.80
CA ARG A 50 -7.81 -10.51 -20.68
C ARG A 50 -8.06 -11.37 -19.43
N SER A 51 -7.34 -12.47 -19.32
CA SER A 51 -7.21 -13.27 -18.11
C SER A 51 -5.77 -13.76 -18.11
N PHE A 52 -4.87 -12.95 -17.55
CA PHE A 52 -3.44 -13.24 -17.55
C PHE A 52 -3.12 -14.36 -16.55
N CYS A 53 -2.45 -15.41 -17.04
CA CYS A 53 -1.75 -16.39 -16.21
C CYS A 53 -0.25 -16.05 -16.26
N TYR A 54 0.36 -15.71 -15.13
CA TYR A 54 1.82 -15.69 -14.99
C TYR A 54 2.26 -16.92 -14.20
N VAL A 55 3.17 -17.70 -14.78
CA VAL A 55 3.97 -18.71 -14.07
C VAL A 55 5.39 -18.14 -13.99
N MET A 56 5.85 -17.79 -12.80
CA MET A 56 7.27 -17.53 -12.56
C MET A 56 7.98 -18.88 -12.43
N ASN A 57 8.84 -19.20 -13.41
CA ASN A 57 9.77 -20.31 -13.30
C ASN A 57 10.88 -19.89 -12.31
N ALA A 58 10.96 -20.57 -11.17
CA ALA A 58 12.09 -20.47 -10.27
C ALA A 58 13.31 -21.14 -10.92
N ILE A 59 14.40 -20.39 -11.10
CA ILE A 59 15.72 -20.98 -11.28
C ILE A 59 16.07 -21.64 -9.96
N ALA A 60 16.13 -22.97 -9.98
CA ALA A 60 16.53 -23.78 -8.86
C ALA A 60 18.02 -23.55 -8.58
N ASP A 61 18.35 -23.12 -7.37
CA ASP A 61 19.62 -23.49 -6.78
C ASP A 61 19.39 -24.04 -5.38
N SER A 62 19.98 -25.20 -5.15
CA SER A 62 19.66 -26.11 -4.06
C SER A 62 20.26 -25.62 -2.73
N THR A 63 19.42 -25.38 -1.71
CA THR A 63 19.49 -26.02 -0.37
C THR A 63 18.54 -25.36 0.63
N SER A 64 17.60 -26.19 1.12
CA SER A 64 16.85 -26.07 2.38
C SER A 64 15.81 -24.95 2.57
N SER A 65 14.70 -25.37 3.18
CA SER A 65 13.65 -24.58 3.85
C SER A 65 12.51 -23.97 3.01
N ALA A 66 11.49 -24.80 2.80
CA ALA A 66 10.05 -24.47 2.83
C ALA A 66 9.58 -23.24 2.02
N SER A 67 9.41 -23.45 0.71
CA SER A 67 8.68 -22.54 -0.18
C SER A 67 7.16 -22.71 0.00
N VAL A 68 6.47 -21.70 0.52
CA VAL A 68 5.00 -21.62 0.47
C VAL A 68 4.59 -21.25 -0.95
N GLN A 69 4.32 -22.26 -1.78
CA GLN A 69 3.80 -22.07 -3.13
C GLN A 69 2.34 -21.58 -3.05
N PHE A 70 2.08 -20.34 -3.45
CA PHE A 70 0.72 -19.90 -3.79
C PHE A 70 0.48 -20.22 -5.27
N LEU A 71 -0.21 -21.33 -5.51
CA LEU A 71 -0.68 -21.73 -6.84
C LEU A 71 -1.96 -20.95 -7.19
N LEU A 72 -1.85 -19.93 -8.03
CA LEU A 72 -2.98 -19.46 -8.83
C LEU A 72 -3.18 -20.46 -9.98
N LEU A 73 -4.07 -21.43 -9.77
CA LEU A 73 -4.34 -22.50 -10.73
C LEU A 73 -5.19 -21.99 -11.90
N CYS A 74 -4.74 -22.35 -13.11
CA CYS A 74 -5.48 -22.24 -14.36
C CYS A 74 -6.82 -23.01 -14.24
N PRO A 75 -7.98 -22.40 -14.57
CA PRO A 75 -9.30 -22.91 -14.20
C PRO A 75 -9.71 -24.30 -14.76
N LYS A 76 -8.94 -24.90 -15.67
CA LYS A 76 -9.29 -26.19 -16.30
C LYS A 76 -8.36 -27.36 -15.96
N ALA A 77 -7.29 -27.15 -15.18
CA ALA A 77 -6.40 -28.23 -14.77
C ALA A 77 -6.86 -28.96 -13.49
N ALA A 78 -7.84 -28.42 -12.75
CA ALA A 78 -8.41 -29.07 -11.58
C ALA A 78 -9.53 -30.03 -12.00
N GLY A 79 -9.14 -31.23 -12.40
CA GLY A 79 -10.04 -32.38 -12.39
C GLY A 79 -10.57 -32.59 -10.97
N SER A 80 -11.86 -32.30 -10.76
CA SER A 80 -12.74 -32.76 -9.68
C SER A 80 -12.11 -33.00 -8.29
N ALA A 81 -11.38 -32.03 -7.74
CA ALA A 81 -11.21 -31.90 -6.30
C ALA A 81 -12.27 -30.93 -5.77
N PRO A 82 -12.96 -31.21 -4.64
CA PRO A 82 -14.01 -30.33 -4.16
C PRO A 82 -13.40 -28.96 -3.79
N LEU A 83 -13.77 -27.91 -4.55
CA LEU A 83 -13.40 -26.50 -4.35
C LEU A 83 -13.52 -26.04 -2.88
N ALA A 84 -14.40 -26.68 -2.10
CA ALA A 84 -14.60 -26.43 -0.68
C ALA A 84 -13.37 -26.76 0.20
N LEU A 85 -12.57 -27.77 -0.15
CA LEU A 85 -11.40 -28.14 0.66
C LEU A 85 -10.22 -27.18 0.40
N ILE A 86 -10.00 -26.80 -0.87
CA ILE A 86 -8.96 -25.86 -1.29
C ILE A 86 -9.23 -24.47 -0.68
N ASN A 87 -10.48 -24.00 -0.71
CA ASN A 87 -10.86 -22.75 -0.08
C ASN A 87 -10.63 -22.75 1.43
N LYS A 88 -10.91 -23.85 2.13
CA LYS A 88 -10.65 -23.96 3.57
C LYS A 88 -9.17 -23.88 3.91
N THR A 89 -8.30 -24.55 3.15
CA THR A 89 -6.84 -24.53 3.38
C THR A 89 -6.22 -23.16 3.05
N LEU A 90 -6.71 -22.49 2.00
CA LEU A 90 -6.32 -21.12 1.68
C LEU A 90 -6.77 -20.15 2.79
N GLN A 91 -8.00 -20.29 3.27
CA GLN A 91 -8.54 -19.50 4.38
C GLN A 91 -7.72 -19.64 5.66
N THR A 92 -7.34 -20.86 6.06
CA THR A 92 -6.50 -21.06 7.25
C THR A 92 -5.12 -20.41 7.07
N LYS A 93 -4.49 -20.56 5.92
CA LYS A 93 -3.19 -19.93 5.63
C LYS A 93 -3.26 -18.40 5.71
N ILE A 94 -4.32 -17.80 5.18
CA ILE A 94 -4.50 -16.34 5.22
C ILE A 94 -4.81 -15.85 6.64
N VAL A 95 -5.67 -16.54 7.38
CA VAL A 95 -5.97 -16.23 8.79
C VAL A 95 -4.70 -16.26 9.64
N ASP A 96 -3.86 -17.27 9.44
CA ASP A 96 -2.59 -17.41 10.16
C ASP A 96 -1.56 -16.36 9.71
N PHE A 97 -1.49 -16.06 8.41
CA PHE A 97 -0.60 -15.03 7.83
C PHE A 97 -0.87 -13.64 8.43
N PHE A 98 -2.15 -13.25 8.53
CA PHE A 98 -2.56 -11.96 9.09
C PHE A 98 -2.79 -11.99 10.61
N ARG A 99 -2.59 -13.14 11.28
CA ARG A 99 -2.82 -13.36 12.71
C ARG A 99 -4.22 -12.92 13.17
N ILE A 100 -5.23 -13.22 12.36
CA ILE A 100 -6.61 -12.79 12.62
C ILE A 100 -7.14 -13.46 13.88
N GLN A 101 -7.60 -12.64 14.83
CA GLN A 101 -8.20 -13.12 16.07
C GLN A 101 -9.58 -13.72 15.77
N ARG A 102 -9.74 -15.02 16.04
CA ARG A 102 -11.05 -15.68 15.97
C ARG A 102 -11.86 -15.31 17.21
N CYS A 103 -12.80 -14.38 17.07
CA CYS A 103 -13.77 -14.12 18.13
C CYS A 103 -14.81 -15.25 18.14
N SER A 104 -14.94 -15.97 19.26
CA SER A 104 -15.90 -17.07 19.48
C SER A 104 -17.29 -16.60 19.91
N GLN A 105 -17.63 -15.33 19.69
CA GLN A 105 -18.91 -14.77 20.13
C GLN A 105 -19.84 -14.57 18.95
N SER A 106 -20.97 -15.27 19.03
CA SER A 106 -22.15 -15.11 18.18
C SER A 106 -22.51 -13.63 18.05
N ALA A 107 -22.84 -13.22 16.83
CA ALA A 107 -23.28 -11.88 16.49
C ALA A 107 -24.50 -11.44 17.33
N GLU A 108 -24.26 -10.77 18.45
CA GLU A 108 -25.26 -9.91 19.06
C GLU A 108 -25.35 -8.63 18.23
N LYS A 109 -26.45 -8.55 17.48
CA LYS A 109 -26.90 -7.36 16.78
C LYS A 109 -27.02 -6.21 17.79
N LEU A 110 -26.05 -5.31 17.82
CA LEU A 110 -26.26 -3.99 18.43
C LEU A 110 -27.19 -3.19 17.53
N SER A 111 -28.48 -3.17 17.87
CA SER A 111 -29.47 -2.29 17.26
C SER A 111 -29.19 -0.83 17.62
N PRO A 112 -29.24 0.14 16.69
CA PRO A 112 -29.25 1.54 17.05
C PRO A 112 -30.67 1.94 17.47
N ASP A 113 -30.91 2.02 18.78
CA ASP A 113 -32.14 2.62 19.34
C ASP A 113 -32.10 4.14 19.08
N CYS A 114 -32.60 4.55 17.92
CA CYS A 114 -32.81 5.97 17.57
C CYS A 114 -33.99 6.53 18.36
N ARG A 115 -33.80 6.84 19.64
CA ARG A 115 -34.76 7.64 20.40
C ARG A 115 -34.70 9.08 19.90
N LYS A 116 -35.71 9.45 19.10
CA LYS A 116 -36.02 10.81 18.66
C LYS A 116 -36.07 11.77 19.86
N ARG A 117 -34.94 12.43 20.16
CA ARG A 117 -34.93 13.62 21.04
C ARG A 117 -35.33 14.84 20.21
N ARG A 118 -36.49 15.39 20.57
CA ARG A 118 -37.11 16.60 20.02
C ARG A 118 -36.11 17.77 20.05
N LYS A 119 -35.80 18.31 18.87
CA LYS A 119 -34.90 19.44 18.63
C LYS A 119 -35.49 20.71 19.28
N ARG A 120 -34.78 21.31 20.25
CA ARG A 120 -35.02 22.71 20.66
C ARG A 120 -34.20 23.61 19.74
N ASN A 121 -34.86 24.59 19.13
CA ASN A 121 -34.22 25.59 18.27
C ASN A 121 -33.22 26.41 19.08
N SER A 122 -31.93 26.30 18.74
CA SER A 122 -30.92 27.29 19.09
C SER A 122 -30.07 27.62 17.86
N GLY A 123 -29.98 28.93 17.58
CA GLY A 123 -29.01 29.64 16.74
C GLY A 123 -28.45 28.98 15.48
N LEU A 124 -28.77 29.56 14.31
CA LEU A 124 -28.02 29.41 13.06
C LEU A 124 -26.61 30.03 13.20
N VAL A 125 -25.73 29.34 13.92
CA VAL A 125 -24.28 29.47 13.71
C VAL A 125 -23.89 28.25 12.90
N MET A 126 -23.54 28.46 11.63
CA MET A 126 -22.90 27.43 10.81
C MET A 126 -21.54 27.12 11.42
N ALA A 127 -21.51 26.26 12.44
CA ALA A 127 -20.28 25.63 12.90
C ALA A 127 -19.72 24.90 11.67
N LYS A 128 -18.58 25.36 11.14
CA LYS A 128 -17.85 24.64 10.09
C LYS A 128 -17.76 23.19 10.54
N LYS A 129 -18.40 22.28 9.80
CA LYS A 129 -18.44 20.85 10.10
C LYS A 129 -16.99 20.41 10.26
N ARG A 130 -16.56 20.08 11.49
CA ARG A 130 -15.17 19.68 11.75
C ARG A 130 -14.89 18.49 10.85
N ARG A 131 -13.85 18.59 10.03
CA ARG A 131 -13.39 17.49 9.17
C ARG A 131 -12.82 16.40 10.07
N LYS A 132 -13.65 15.43 10.42
CA LYS A 132 -13.32 14.26 11.25
C LYS A 132 -12.86 13.12 10.35
N LEU A 133 -11.85 12.37 10.77
CA LEU A 133 -11.44 11.14 10.09
C LEU A 133 -12.57 10.10 10.14
N LEU A 134 -12.68 9.32 9.08
CA LEU A 134 -13.68 8.27 8.97
C LEU A 134 -13.00 6.89 8.99
N PRO A 135 -13.62 5.89 9.63
CA PRO A 135 -13.15 4.52 9.47
C PRO A 135 -13.42 4.04 8.04
N PHE A 136 -12.62 3.08 7.56
CA PHE A 136 -12.94 2.40 6.32
C PHE A 136 -14.18 1.51 6.50
N ASN A 137 -14.82 1.19 5.38
CA ASN A 137 -15.97 0.29 5.34
C ASN A 137 -15.57 -1.02 4.62
N PRO A 138 -15.30 -2.11 5.36
CA PRO A 138 -14.90 -3.40 4.79
C PRO A 138 -15.90 -3.92 3.78
N THR A 139 -15.47 -4.79 2.88
CA THR A 139 -16.39 -5.52 2.00
C THR A 139 -17.27 -6.46 2.83
N GLU A 140 -18.58 -6.48 2.59
CA GLU A 140 -19.52 -7.31 3.35
C GLU A 140 -19.32 -8.81 3.05
N ASP A 141 -19.10 -9.14 1.77
CA ASP A 141 -18.83 -10.50 1.32
C ASP A 141 -17.50 -11.04 1.89
N PRO A 142 -17.53 -12.07 2.75
CA PRO A 142 -16.33 -12.68 3.31
C PRO A 142 -15.40 -13.29 2.27
N VAL A 143 -15.94 -13.81 1.16
CA VAL A 143 -15.12 -14.40 0.09
C VAL A 143 -14.29 -13.31 -0.57
N ARG A 144 -14.93 -12.19 -0.92
CA ARG A 144 -14.23 -11.04 -1.49
C ARG A 144 -13.19 -10.43 -0.52
N ARG A 145 -13.47 -10.37 0.79
CA ARG A 145 -12.46 -9.95 1.78
C ARG A 145 -11.25 -10.87 1.79
N LEU A 146 -11.46 -12.18 1.63
CA LEU A 146 -10.37 -13.13 1.56
C LEU A 146 -9.50 -12.91 0.31
N GLU A 147 -10.12 -12.62 -0.84
CA GLU A 147 -9.40 -12.28 -2.07
C GLU A 147 -8.55 -11.02 -1.91
N GLN A 148 -9.09 -9.99 -1.25
CA GLN A 148 -8.36 -8.76 -0.91
C GLN A 148 -7.11 -9.06 -0.07
N MET A 149 -7.28 -9.81 1.01
CA MET A 149 -6.15 -10.23 1.86
C MET A 149 -5.15 -11.13 1.11
N ALA A 150 -5.63 -12.04 0.26
CA ALA A 150 -4.78 -12.90 -0.55
C ALA A 150 -3.90 -12.11 -1.54
N SER A 151 -4.46 -11.04 -2.12
CA SER A 151 -3.71 -10.17 -3.04
C SER A 151 -2.51 -9.50 -2.34
N LEU A 152 -2.71 -9.01 -1.11
CA LEU A 152 -1.65 -8.45 -0.28
C LEU A 152 -0.62 -9.50 0.13
N ALA A 153 -1.07 -10.68 0.58
CA ALA A 153 -0.17 -11.77 0.95
C ALA A 153 0.71 -12.22 -0.23
N THR A 154 0.15 -12.23 -1.44
CA THR A 154 0.88 -12.57 -2.67
C THR A 154 1.96 -11.52 -2.96
N ALA A 155 1.62 -10.23 -2.89
CA ALA A 155 2.59 -9.16 -3.11
C ALA A 155 3.73 -9.17 -2.08
N LEU A 156 3.40 -9.33 -0.79
CA LEU A 156 4.39 -9.45 0.28
C LEU A 156 5.30 -10.67 0.09
N THR A 157 4.74 -11.81 -0.32
CA THR A 157 5.53 -13.01 -0.61
C THR A 157 6.46 -12.78 -1.80
N ALA A 158 5.98 -12.12 -2.86
CA ALA A 158 6.77 -11.82 -4.05
C ALA A 158 7.94 -10.85 -3.75
N THR A 159 7.76 -9.93 -2.80
CA THR A 159 8.83 -9.01 -2.36
C THR A 159 9.68 -9.56 -1.21
N GLY A 160 9.44 -10.79 -0.74
CA GLY A 160 10.17 -11.39 0.38
C GLY A 160 9.96 -10.66 1.71
N THR A 161 8.81 -10.02 1.90
CA THR A 161 8.50 -9.17 3.06
C THR A 161 7.51 -9.84 4.00
N GLU A 162 7.79 -9.82 5.29
CA GLU A 162 6.86 -10.29 6.32
C GLU A 162 5.73 -9.29 6.55
N PHE A 163 4.53 -9.79 6.82
CA PHE A 163 3.42 -8.93 7.17
C PHE A 163 3.59 -8.37 8.59
N SER A 164 3.43 -7.05 8.74
CA SER A 164 3.31 -6.34 10.00
C SER A 164 2.33 -5.18 9.83
N ASN A 165 1.44 -4.95 10.79
CA ASN A 165 0.55 -3.79 10.79
C ASN A 165 0.90 -2.75 11.87
N GLU A 166 2.12 -2.82 12.37
CA GLU A 166 2.64 -1.94 13.41
C GLU A 166 4.06 -1.49 13.09
N LEU A 167 4.44 -0.35 13.65
CA LEU A 167 5.83 0.08 13.70
C LEU A 167 6.64 -0.90 14.57
N THR A 168 7.70 -1.46 14.00
CA THR A 168 8.58 -2.42 14.67
C THR A 168 9.91 -1.76 15.03
N TYR A 169 10.45 -2.15 16.19
CA TYR A 169 11.69 -1.59 16.73
C TYR A 169 12.67 -2.73 16.98
N ILE A 170 13.65 -2.86 16.10
CA ILE A 170 14.58 -4.00 16.07
C ILE A 170 15.88 -3.63 16.79
N ALA A 171 16.46 -4.59 17.50
CA ALA A 171 17.77 -4.41 18.12
C ALA A 171 18.82 -4.04 17.04
N GLY A 172 19.61 -2.99 17.30
CA GLY A 172 20.57 -2.43 16.35
C GLY A 172 20.01 -1.30 15.47
N MET A 173 18.68 -1.10 15.45
CA MET A 173 18.03 0.05 14.81
C MET A 173 17.60 1.09 15.87
N ALA A 174 16.66 1.97 15.53
CA ALA A 174 16.14 2.95 16.49
C ALA A 174 15.25 2.26 17.55
N PRO A 175 15.47 2.53 18.86
CA PRO A 175 14.58 2.04 19.90
C PRO A 175 13.26 2.82 19.89
N ARG A 176 12.20 2.22 20.42
CA ARG A 176 10.89 2.88 20.57
C ARG A 176 10.95 4.21 21.32
N SER A 177 11.85 4.32 22.31
CA SER A 177 12.08 5.56 23.07
C SER A 177 12.63 6.72 22.24
N ALA A 178 13.17 6.46 21.04
CA ALA A 178 13.60 7.50 20.11
C ALA A 178 12.41 8.13 19.36
N ASN A 179 11.32 7.38 19.16
CA ASN A 179 10.12 7.88 18.50
C ASN A 179 9.30 8.78 19.45
N ARG A 180 9.72 10.04 19.54
CA ARG A 180 9.07 11.06 20.35
C ARG A 180 8.65 12.23 19.47
N ALA A 181 7.36 12.44 19.29
CA ALA A 181 6.81 13.48 18.41
C ALA A 181 7.23 14.91 18.80
N VAL A 182 7.58 15.14 20.07
CA VAL A 182 8.11 16.42 20.55
C VAL A 182 9.45 16.81 19.92
N LEU A 183 10.16 15.86 19.30
CA LEU A 183 11.44 16.12 18.65
C LEU A 183 11.30 16.65 17.21
N GLU A 184 10.08 16.69 16.65
CA GLU A 184 9.82 17.18 15.29
C GLU A 184 10.17 18.68 15.19
N ARG A 185 10.94 19.05 14.15
CA ARG A 185 11.60 20.35 14.02
C ARG A 185 10.66 21.57 14.09
N ASP A 186 9.41 21.42 13.70
CA ASP A 186 8.40 22.50 13.71
C ASP A 186 7.14 22.11 14.50
N GLY A 187 7.26 21.08 15.34
CA GLY A 187 6.14 20.45 16.02
C GLY A 187 5.33 19.53 15.11
N MET A 188 4.64 18.56 15.72
CA MET A 188 3.80 17.60 15.02
C MET A 188 2.35 17.75 15.47
N GLN A 189 1.42 17.76 14.50
CA GLN A 189 -0.01 17.90 14.78
C GLN A 189 -0.50 16.73 15.65
N VAL A 190 -1.23 17.07 16.71
CA VAL A 190 -1.79 16.09 17.64
C VAL A 190 -3.10 15.55 17.08
N ILE A 191 -3.26 14.23 17.04
CA ILE A 191 -4.53 13.61 16.64
C ILE A 191 -5.62 13.99 17.64
N SER A 192 -6.83 14.32 17.15
CA SER A 192 -7.94 14.60 18.06
C SER A 192 -8.42 13.31 18.73
N LYS A 193 -9.04 13.40 19.92
CA LYS A 193 -9.56 12.22 20.62
C LYS A 193 -10.53 11.41 19.75
N ASP A 194 -11.45 12.10 19.08
CA ASP A 194 -12.43 11.49 18.17
C ASP A 194 -11.77 10.77 16.99
N ASP A 195 -10.66 11.29 16.48
CA ASP A 195 -9.90 10.70 15.37
C ASP A 195 -9.03 9.53 15.86
N ALA A 196 -8.49 9.61 17.08
CA ALA A 196 -7.79 8.50 17.72
C ALA A 196 -8.71 7.30 17.95
N GLU A 197 -9.93 7.53 18.47
CA GLU A 197 -10.95 6.48 18.59
C GLU A 197 -11.31 5.86 17.23
N THR A 198 -11.31 6.67 16.17
CA THR A 198 -11.55 6.19 14.80
C THR A 198 -10.39 5.34 14.28
N LEU A 199 -9.15 5.70 14.59
CA LEU A 199 -7.96 4.93 14.27
C LEU A 199 -7.96 3.59 15.03
N ASP A 200 -8.29 3.60 16.32
CA ASP A 200 -8.39 2.39 17.14
C ASP A 200 -9.50 1.45 16.64
N LEU A 201 -10.64 2.00 16.20
CA LEU A 201 -11.69 1.23 15.54
C LEU A 201 -11.15 0.53 14.27
N CYS A 202 -10.38 1.22 13.42
CA CYS A 202 -9.79 0.63 12.23
C CYS A 202 -8.83 -0.53 12.58
N LYS A 203 -8.02 -0.38 13.63
CA LYS A 203 -7.11 -1.43 14.11
C LYS A 203 -7.87 -2.67 14.58
N ASN A 204 -8.88 -2.47 15.43
CA ASN A 204 -9.75 -3.54 15.93
C ASN A 204 -10.47 -4.28 14.78
N MET A 205 -10.87 -3.57 13.72
CA MET A 205 -11.45 -4.18 12.53
C MET A 205 -10.43 -5.09 11.82
N MET A 206 -9.20 -4.61 11.58
CA MET A 206 -8.15 -5.41 10.94
C MET A 206 -7.78 -6.65 11.76
N GLU A 207 -7.73 -6.56 13.10
CA GLU A 207 -7.50 -7.71 13.99
C GLU A 207 -8.54 -8.81 13.83
N ARG A 208 -9.77 -8.46 13.45
CA ARG A 208 -10.88 -9.39 13.18
C ARG A 208 -10.96 -9.85 11.72
N GLY A 209 -10.01 -9.44 10.87
CA GLY A 209 -10.04 -9.74 9.44
C GLY A 209 -10.99 -8.85 8.62
N GLU A 210 -11.45 -7.74 9.21
CA GLU A 210 -12.23 -6.73 8.53
C GLU A 210 -11.27 -5.66 7.97
N TRP A 211 -10.69 -5.95 6.82
CA TRP A 211 -9.69 -5.10 6.17
C TRP A 211 -10.32 -3.96 5.35
N PRO A 212 -9.59 -2.85 5.13
CA PRO A 212 -10.00 -1.84 4.15
C PRO A 212 -10.21 -2.50 2.77
N PRO A 213 -11.23 -2.07 2.00
CA PRO A 213 -11.63 -2.74 0.76
C PRO A 213 -10.66 -2.40 -0.37
N LEU A 214 -9.46 -2.96 -0.33
CA LEU A 214 -8.34 -2.68 -1.22
C LEU A 214 -7.85 -3.97 -1.88
N MET A 215 -7.40 -3.86 -3.13
CA MET A 215 -6.77 -4.94 -3.87
C MET A 215 -5.36 -4.51 -4.28
N VAL A 216 -4.39 -5.40 -4.09
CA VAL A 216 -3.05 -5.24 -4.67
C VAL A 216 -3.05 -5.86 -6.06
N VAL A 217 -2.68 -5.07 -7.07
CA VAL A 217 -2.71 -5.45 -8.48
C VAL A 217 -1.38 -5.11 -9.13
N PHE A 218 -0.80 -6.09 -9.84
CA PHE A 218 0.42 -5.87 -10.60
C PHE A 218 0.13 -5.15 -11.93
N ASP A 219 0.87 -4.07 -12.17
CA ASP A 219 0.88 -3.28 -13.40
C ASP A 219 2.29 -3.36 -14.01
N PRO A 220 2.44 -3.73 -15.29
CA PRO A 220 3.77 -3.85 -15.92
C PRO A 220 4.61 -2.56 -15.94
N ARG A 221 3.97 -1.39 -15.83
CA ARG A 221 4.66 -0.08 -15.86
C ARG A 221 4.95 0.47 -14.47
N GLU A 222 4.10 0.11 -13.51
CA GLU A 222 4.09 0.70 -12.16
C GLU A 222 4.42 -0.30 -11.05
N GLY A 223 4.61 -1.59 -11.38
CA GLY A 223 4.83 -2.65 -10.41
C GLY A 223 3.57 -3.01 -9.64
N PHE A 224 3.72 -3.39 -8.37
CA PHE A 224 2.55 -3.59 -7.50
C PHE A 224 1.88 -2.26 -7.18
N THR A 225 0.59 -2.17 -7.48
CA THR A 225 -0.26 -1.00 -7.22
C THR A 225 -1.42 -1.37 -6.32
N VAL A 226 -2.06 -0.38 -5.69
CA VAL A 226 -3.24 -0.60 -4.86
C VAL A 226 -4.45 0.10 -5.47
N GLU A 227 -5.56 -0.62 -5.61
CA GLU A 227 -6.83 -0.08 -6.08
C GLU A 227 -7.96 -0.28 -5.06
N ALA A 228 -8.93 0.63 -5.08
CA ALA A 228 -10.12 0.54 -4.24
C ALA A 228 -11.06 -0.54 -4.80
N ASP A 229 -11.40 -1.56 -4.01
CA ASP A 229 -12.36 -2.59 -4.41
C ASP A 229 -13.80 -2.29 -3.94
N ARG A 230 -13.98 -1.16 -3.26
CA ARG A 230 -15.27 -0.55 -2.91
C ARG A 230 -15.14 0.97 -2.97
N PHE A 231 -16.26 1.69 -2.99
CA PHE A 231 -16.27 3.13 -2.79
C PHE A 231 -15.66 3.51 -1.43
N ILE A 232 -14.71 4.44 -1.43
CA ILE A 232 -14.06 5.00 -0.23
C ILE A 232 -14.40 6.49 -0.19
N ARG A 233 -14.83 6.97 0.98
CA ARG A 233 -15.26 8.36 1.16
C ARG A 233 -14.04 9.25 1.44
N ASP A 234 -14.16 10.53 1.11
CA ASP A 234 -13.25 11.57 1.59
C ASP A 234 -13.06 11.48 3.11
N LEU A 235 -11.83 11.72 3.57
CA LEU A 235 -11.37 11.63 4.97
C LEU A 235 -11.37 10.22 5.58
N THR A 236 -11.57 9.16 4.80
CA THR A 236 -11.41 7.79 5.28
C THR A 236 -9.94 7.45 5.52
N ILE A 237 -9.62 6.91 6.69
CA ILE A 237 -8.32 6.30 6.99
C ILE A 237 -8.17 5.06 6.10
N ILE A 238 -7.13 5.02 5.28
CA ILE A 238 -6.79 3.90 4.41
C ILE A 238 -5.99 2.86 5.21
N THR A 239 -4.84 3.28 5.75
CA THR A 239 -3.93 2.44 6.55
C THR A 239 -2.88 3.31 7.25
N GLU A 240 -2.19 2.77 8.25
CA GLU A 240 -0.91 3.33 8.73
C GLU A 240 0.23 2.91 7.79
N TYR A 241 1.21 3.78 7.58
CA TYR A 241 2.48 3.39 6.95
C TYR A 241 3.37 2.78 8.03
N VAL A 242 3.77 1.52 7.84
CA VAL A 242 4.46 0.74 8.88
C VAL A 242 5.67 -0.01 8.32
N GLY A 243 6.55 -0.40 9.23
CA GLY A 243 7.78 -1.12 8.97
C GLY A 243 8.76 -0.95 10.13
N ASP A 244 10.00 -1.37 9.92
CA ASP A 244 11.05 -1.21 10.91
C ASP A 244 11.44 0.27 11.05
N VAL A 245 11.49 0.76 12.28
CA VAL A 245 11.90 2.13 12.56
C VAL A 245 13.41 2.17 12.76
N ASP A 246 14.07 3.02 11.99
CA ASP A 246 15.52 3.21 12.08
C ASP A 246 15.88 4.69 12.06
N TYR A 247 17.12 5.00 12.42
CA TYR A 247 17.67 6.34 12.24
C TYR A 247 17.96 6.59 10.76
N LEU A 248 17.60 7.78 10.28
CA LEU A 248 17.82 8.16 8.88
C LEU A 248 19.30 8.06 8.46
N LYS A 249 20.23 8.39 9.37
CA LYS A 249 21.68 8.27 9.14
C LYS A 249 22.15 6.84 8.86
N ASN A 250 21.43 5.83 9.34
CA ASN A 250 21.78 4.42 9.14
C ASN A 250 21.37 3.94 7.75
N ARG A 251 20.54 4.71 7.04
CA ARG A 251 19.90 4.36 5.77
C ARG A 251 20.34 5.27 4.61
N GLU A 252 21.44 6.00 4.78
CA GLU A 252 21.94 6.95 3.76
C GLU A 252 22.41 6.26 2.46
N ASN A 253 22.83 5.00 2.55
CA ASN A 253 23.28 4.19 1.41
C ASN A 253 22.34 3.00 1.16
N ASP A 254 21.11 3.07 1.68
CA ASP A 254 20.09 2.03 1.49
C ASP A 254 19.49 2.16 0.09
N ASP A 255 19.27 1.03 -0.58
CA ASP A 255 18.67 0.92 -1.91
C ASP A 255 17.14 0.80 -1.87
N GLY A 256 16.54 0.81 -0.68
CA GLY A 256 15.11 0.73 -0.45
C GLY A 256 14.32 1.88 -1.08
N ASP A 257 13.45 1.52 -2.02
CA ASP A 257 12.55 2.42 -2.76
C ASP A 257 11.27 2.81 -1.98
N SER A 258 11.09 2.31 -0.77
CA SER A 258 9.84 2.43 -0.01
C SER A 258 10.04 3.09 1.36
N MET A 259 11.16 3.78 1.57
CA MET A 259 11.43 4.48 2.83
C MET A 259 10.44 5.65 3.06
N MET A 260 9.96 5.79 4.29
CA MET A 260 9.00 6.83 4.66
C MET A 260 9.48 7.59 5.89
N THR A 261 9.62 8.92 5.79
CA THR A 261 10.03 9.77 6.91
C THR A 261 9.01 9.68 8.05
N LEU A 262 9.49 9.34 9.25
CA LEU A 262 8.68 9.26 10.47
C LEU A 262 8.79 10.57 11.29
N LEU A 263 10.03 11.01 11.51
CA LEU A 263 10.37 12.14 12.37
C LEU A 263 11.52 12.92 11.74
N THR A 264 11.31 14.22 11.51
CA THR A 264 12.37 15.14 11.05
C THR A 264 12.81 15.98 12.24
N ALA A 265 13.91 15.59 12.89
CA ALA A 265 14.38 16.24 14.10
C ALA A 265 15.25 17.48 13.80
N THR A 266 15.38 18.39 14.77
CA THR A 266 16.31 19.53 14.68
C THR A 266 17.76 19.06 14.48
N HIS A 267 18.15 18.01 15.22
CA HIS A 267 19.43 17.33 14.99
C HIS A 267 19.23 16.17 14.00
N PRO A 268 19.87 16.19 12.81
CA PRO A 268 19.66 15.18 11.78
C PRO A 268 19.89 13.74 12.26
N SER A 269 20.84 13.53 13.18
CA SER A 269 21.17 12.22 13.76
C SER A 269 20.05 11.58 14.60
N LYS A 270 19.00 12.35 14.95
CA LYS A 270 17.80 11.89 15.66
C LYS A 270 16.58 11.71 14.75
N SER A 271 16.71 12.00 13.46
CA SER A 271 15.61 11.81 12.52
C SER A 271 15.38 10.31 12.29
N LEU A 272 14.11 9.94 12.16
CA LEU A 272 13.68 8.55 12.03
C LEU A 272 13.00 8.32 10.69
N VAL A 273 13.18 7.11 10.18
CA VAL A 273 12.59 6.63 8.93
C VAL A 273 11.95 5.26 9.18
N ILE A 274 10.84 5.00 8.49
CA ILE A 274 10.21 3.69 8.41
C ILE A 274 10.79 2.96 7.20
N CYS A 275 11.31 1.76 7.44
CA CYS A 275 11.90 0.88 6.45
C CYS A 275 11.00 -0.36 6.30
N PRO A 276 10.16 -0.42 5.25
CA PRO A 276 9.26 -1.54 5.04
C PRO A 276 9.93 -2.72 4.30
N ASP A 277 11.25 -2.80 4.28
CA ASP A 277 12.07 -3.79 3.55
C ASP A 277 11.78 -5.23 4.00
N LYS A 278 11.83 -5.47 5.32
CA LYS A 278 11.65 -6.80 5.92
C LYS A 278 10.25 -7.04 6.45
N ARG A 279 9.60 -6.01 6.98
CA ARG A 279 8.26 -6.06 7.59
C ARG A 279 7.42 -4.91 7.09
N SER A 280 6.20 -5.17 6.61
CA SER A 280 5.33 -4.11 6.09
C SER A 280 3.86 -4.53 5.98
N ASN A 281 3.01 -3.57 5.62
CA ASN A 281 1.63 -3.79 5.21
C ASN A 281 1.38 -3.25 3.79
N ILE A 282 0.09 -3.10 3.43
CA ILE A 282 -0.34 -2.60 2.13
C ILE A 282 0.16 -1.18 1.78
N ALA A 283 0.54 -0.36 2.77
CA ALA A 283 0.90 1.04 2.56
C ALA A 283 2.07 1.23 1.59
N ARG A 284 3.04 0.31 1.61
CA ARG A 284 4.23 0.36 0.75
C ARG A 284 3.93 0.19 -0.74
N PHE A 285 2.78 -0.39 -1.08
CA PHE A 285 2.37 -0.66 -2.46
C PHE A 285 1.47 0.46 -3.04
N ILE A 286 1.21 1.53 -2.28
CA ILE A 286 0.45 2.66 -2.79
C ILE A 286 1.37 3.60 -3.55
N ASN A 287 1.07 3.86 -4.81
CA ASN A 287 1.95 4.59 -5.71
C ASN A 287 2.01 6.10 -5.46
N GLY A 288 3.09 6.70 -5.93
CA GLY A 288 3.29 8.14 -5.91
C GLY A 288 2.82 8.80 -7.20
N ILE A 289 2.51 10.09 -7.13
CA ILE A 289 2.28 10.91 -8.33
C ILE A 289 3.60 11.37 -8.95
N ASN A 290 3.60 11.62 -10.26
CA ASN A 290 4.67 12.36 -10.91
C ASN A 290 4.54 13.87 -10.56
N ASN A 291 5.52 14.44 -9.86
CA ASN A 291 5.51 15.84 -9.45
C ASN A 291 5.89 16.83 -10.58
N HIS A 292 6.36 16.33 -11.74
CA HIS A 292 6.98 17.12 -12.80
C HIS A 292 6.11 17.32 -14.04
N ILE A 293 5.07 16.49 -14.24
CA ILE A 293 4.20 16.58 -15.41
C ILE A 293 2.89 17.35 -15.13
N PRO A 294 2.40 18.15 -16.09
CA PRO A 294 1.06 18.74 -16.00
C PRO A 294 0.00 17.65 -15.90
N GLY A 295 -0.70 17.59 -14.75
CA GLY A 295 -1.75 16.60 -14.50
C GLY A 295 -1.37 15.48 -13.54
N GLY A 296 -0.10 15.30 -13.17
CA GLY A 296 0.30 14.29 -12.17
C GLY A 296 -0.42 14.47 -10.83
N LYS A 297 -0.50 15.72 -10.35
CA LYS A 297 -1.28 16.09 -9.15
C LYS A 297 -2.79 15.78 -9.25
N LYS A 298 -3.36 15.63 -10.45
CA LYS A 298 -4.79 15.28 -10.62
C LYS A 298 -5.06 13.81 -10.28
N LYS A 299 -4.04 12.94 -10.34
CA LYS A 299 -4.16 11.52 -9.95
C LYS A 299 -4.26 11.35 -8.44
N GLN A 300 -3.74 12.30 -7.66
CA GLN A 300 -3.72 12.23 -6.21
C GLN A 300 -5.15 12.09 -5.64
N ASN A 301 -5.35 11.04 -4.86
CA ASN A 301 -6.60 10.75 -4.16
C ASN A 301 -6.38 10.30 -2.71
N VAL A 302 -5.12 10.11 -2.31
CA VAL A 302 -4.69 9.84 -0.94
C VAL A 302 -3.70 10.91 -0.48
N LYS A 303 -3.67 11.19 0.82
CA LYS A 303 -2.69 12.04 1.49
C LYS A 303 -1.96 11.24 2.56
N CYS A 304 -0.65 11.37 2.58
CA CYS A 304 0.20 10.91 3.66
C CYS A 304 0.33 12.03 4.70
N VAL A 305 0.03 11.75 5.96
CA VAL A 305 0.00 12.74 7.05
C VAL A 305 0.62 12.16 8.31
N ARG A 306 1.49 12.95 8.96
CA ARG A 306 2.15 12.57 10.21
C ARG A 306 1.38 13.15 11.40
N PHE A 307 1.10 12.32 12.39
CA PHE A 307 0.40 12.69 13.62
C PHE A 307 1.20 12.30 14.86
N ASN A 308 1.11 13.15 15.88
CA ASN A 308 1.45 12.80 17.25
C ASN A 308 0.26 12.04 17.85
N VAL A 309 0.47 10.74 18.10
CA VAL A 309 -0.48 9.84 18.76
C VAL A 309 0.15 9.37 20.06
N ASN A 310 -0.39 9.85 21.20
CA ASN A 310 0.11 9.51 22.54
C ASN A 310 1.62 9.78 22.75
N GLY A 311 2.18 10.80 22.10
CA GLY A 311 3.58 11.18 22.21
C GLY A 311 4.51 10.55 21.16
N GLU A 312 4.01 9.59 20.37
CA GLU A 312 4.75 8.93 19.29
C GLU A 312 4.35 9.50 17.92
N CYS A 313 5.29 9.53 16.98
CA CYS A 313 4.99 9.83 15.58
C CYS A 313 4.30 8.63 14.93
N ARG A 314 3.25 8.89 14.16
CA ARG A 314 2.53 7.91 13.33
C ARG A 314 2.28 8.51 11.96
N VAL A 315 2.37 7.68 10.92
CA VAL A 315 2.14 8.08 9.53
C VAL A 315 0.85 7.45 9.04
N LEU A 316 -0.14 8.26 8.67
CA LEU A 316 -1.45 7.81 8.20
C LEU A 316 -1.64 8.16 6.73
N LEU A 317 -2.19 7.21 5.98
CA LEU A 317 -2.69 7.42 4.62
C LEU A 317 -4.21 7.62 4.69
N ILE A 318 -4.68 8.77 4.19
CA ILE A 318 -6.08 9.21 4.31
C ILE A 318 -6.60 9.60 2.93
N ALA A 319 -7.82 9.18 2.58
CA ALA A 319 -8.50 9.62 1.36
C ALA A 319 -8.65 11.15 1.35
N SER A 320 -8.21 11.79 0.29
CA SER A 320 -8.28 13.26 0.12
C SER A 320 -9.49 13.74 -0.68
N ARG A 321 -10.25 12.79 -1.22
CA ARG A 321 -11.54 12.93 -1.90
C ARG A 321 -12.23 11.58 -1.91
N ASP A 322 -13.47 11.54 -2.38
CA ASP A 322 -14.15 10.29 -2.69
C ASP A 322 -13.38 9.50 -3.78
N ILE A 323 -13.24 8.19 -3.58
CA ILE A 323 -12.52 7.24 -4.45
C ILE A 323 -13.51 6.17 -4.90
N ARG A 324 -13.61 5.96 -6.22
CA ARG A 324 -14.53 4.96 -6.78
C ARG A 324 -13.92 3.57 -6.75
N LYS A 325 -14.76 2.53 -6.79
CA LYS A 325 -14.29 1.16 -7.02
C LYS A 325 -13.54 1.08 -8.35
N GLY A 326 -12.42 0.35 -8.37
CA GLY A 326 -11.48 0.20 -9.48
C GLY A 326 -10.51 1.38 -9.64
N GLU A 327 -10.60 2.41 -8.80
CA GLU A 327 -9.68 3.54 -8.87
C GLU A 327 -8.39 3.22 -8.12
N ARG A 328 -7.24 3.43 -8.77
CA ARG A 328 -5.91 3.26 -8.19
C ARG A 328 -5.60 4.38 -7.19
N LEU A 329 -4.97 4.03 -6.07
CA LEU A 329 -4.61 4.96 -5.02
C LEU A 329 -3.25 5.60 -5.32
N TYR A 330 -3.21 6.93 -5.22
CA TYR A 330 -2.01 7.74 -5.40
C TYR A 330 -1.89 8.79 -4.31
N TYR A 331 -0.68 8.93 -3.75
CA TYR A 331 -0.33 10.05 -2.87
C TYR A 331 0.94 10.76 -3.34
N ASP A 332 1.25 11.90 -2.72
CA ASP A 332 2.47 12.63 -3.02
C ASP A 332 3.61 12.12 -2.15
N TYR A 333 4.57 11.41 -2.74
CA TYR A 333 5.77 10.92 -2.04
C TYR A 333 6.61 12.08 -1.50
N ASN A 334 6.56 13.23 -2.18
CA ASN A 334 7.29 14.44 -1.82
C ASN A 334 6.41 15.46 -1.08
N GLY A 335 5.40 14.99 -0.33
CA GLY A 335 4.43 15.85 0.35
C GLY A 335 5.01 16.74 1.46
N TYR A 336 6.26 16.50 1.89
CA TYR A 336 6.97 17.33 2.87
C TYR A 336 8.39 17.65 2.40
N GLU A 337 9.21 16.63 2.15
CA GLU A 337 10.56 16.74 1.61
C GLU A 337 10.56 16.35 0.12
N ASN A 338 11.49 16.88 -0.68
CA ASN A 338 11.58 16.56 -2.12
C ASN A 338 12.77 15.64 -2.41
N GLU A 339 12.76 14.49 -1.76
CA GLU A 339 13.88 13.51 -1.76
C GLU A 339 13.63 12.32 -2.68
N TYR A 340 12.39 12.11 -3.15
CA TYR A 340 12.02 11.00 -4.00
C TYR A 340 11.95 11.42 -5.47
N PRO A 341 12.74 10.83 -6.39
CA PRO A 341 12.68 11.16 -7.81
C PRO A 341 11.39 10.59 -8.41
N THR A 342 10.54 11.46 -8.97
CA THR A 342 9.24 11.07 -9.54
C THR A 342 9.12 11.38 -11.02
N GLU A 343 10.20 11.82 -11.67
CA GLU A 343 10.23 12.21 -13.08
C GLU A 343 9.81 11.06 -14.01
N HIS A 344 10.14 9.82 -13.61
CA HIS A 344 9.87 8.59 -14.36
C HIS A 344 8.49 7.98 -14.07
N PHE A 345 7.71 8.55 -13.13
CA PHE A 345 6.39 8.02 -12.80
C PHE A 345 5.39 8.28 -13.93
N VAL A 346 4.45 7.34 -14.10
CA VAL A 346 3.44 7.32 -15.18
C VAL A 346 2.29 8.29 -14.94
#